data_AF-A0A2A6P0J1-F1
#
_entry.id   AF-A0A2A6P0J1-F1
#
_cell.length_a   1.000
_cell.length_b   1.000
_cell.length_c   1.000
_cell.angle_alpha   90.00
_cell.angle_beta   90.00
_cell.angle_gamma   90.00
#
_symmetry.space_group_name_H-M   'P 1'
#
loop_
_entity.id
_entity.type
_entity.pdbx_description
1 polymer ?
#
loop_
_entity_poly.entity_id
_entity_poly.type
_entity_poly.pdbx_seq_one_letter_code
_entity_poly.pdbx_strand_id
1 'polypeptide(L)'
;MLFHQDMPGYRDILGIMRSVAYELLPLGPNDCFLEPVERRNLHSINTASREFEIPFTVLWSALEENGMIPKGLHRSTAARMTFEAKSIADVASALLESGFANSDAQKRFALSARLAREVDTANFVPAEWLSMSQATMKFSTLNESLTAALADDGHLTEIEAPTQASPIRIRKADIEEFCRKYVLEPSFHKWVFRNTSLEPNGWLSSVGITPAIPEHRVGTNIYSMDSYTKASVARSARS
;
A
#
# COMPACT_ATOMS: atom_id res chain seq x y z
N MET A 1 7.77 -12.52 28.58
CA MET A 1 8.61 -13.72 28.76
C MET A 1 9.84 -13.32 29.55
N LEU A 2 9.98 -13.78 30.80
CA LEU A 2 11.06 -13.41 31.75
C LEU A 2 11.96 -14.60 32.12
N PHE A 3 11.82 -15.71 31.41
CA PHE A 3 12.64 -16.89 31.66
C PHE A 3 13.96 -16.70 30.91
N HIS A 4 15.08 -16.71 31.65
CA HIS A 4 16.49 -16.76 31.17
C HIS A 4 17.34 -15.48 31.21
N GLN A 5 16.83 -14.32 31.66
CA GLN A 5 17.67 -13.09 31.76
C GLN A 5 18.90 -13.25 32.67
N ASP A 6 18.79 -14.11 33.70
CA ASP A 6 19.85 -14.34 34.68
C ASP A 6 20.82 -15.48 34.30
N MET A 7 20.65 -16.13 33.14
CA MET A 7 21.58 -17.17 32.70
C MET A 7 22.89 -16.54 32.19
N PRO A 8 24.06 -17.03 32.66
CA PRO A 8 25.35 -16.65 32.10
C PRO A 8 25.36 -16.87 30.57
N GLY A 9 25.78 -15.86 29.81
CA GLY A 9 25.83 -15.90 28.35
C GLY A 9 24.53 -15.56 27.61
N TYR A 10 23.39 -15.44 28.30
CA TYR A 10 22.12 -15.05 27.65
C TYR A 10 22.23 -13.67 26.98
N ARG A 11 22.87 -12.70 27.66
CA ARG A 11 23.12 -11.36 27.12
C ARG A 11 24.06 -11.37 25.92
N ASP A 12 25.08 -12.24 25.92
CA ASP A 12 26.03 -12.35 24.82
C ASP A 12 25.35 -12.90 23.56
N ILE A 13 24.47 -13.90 23.71
CA ILE A 13 23.67 -14.44 22.61
C ILE A 13 22.72 -13.37 22.06
N LEU A 14 22.03 -12.61 22.93
CA LEU A 14 21.17 -11.50 22.49
C LEU A 14 21.97 -10.45 21.72
N GLY A 15 23.18 -10.12 22.17
CA GLY A 15 24.09 -9.20 21.49
C GLY A 15 24.43 -9.67 20.07
N ILE A 16 24.77 -10.95 19.89
CA ILE A 16 25.06 -11.53 18.57
C ILE A 16 23.81 -11.50 17.68
N MET A 17 22.67 -11.98 18.17
CA MET A 17 21.41 -11.99 17.42
C MET A 17 21.01 -10.57 16.98
N ARG A 18 21.17 -9.59 17.86
CA ARG A 18 20.90 -8.18 17.60
C ARG A 18 21.86 -7.62 16.53
N SER A 19 23.16 -7.91 16.62
CA SER A 19 24.14 -7.44 15.62
C SER A 19 23.81 -7.97 14.23
N VAL A 20 23.54 -9.28 14.12
CA VAL A 20 23.20 -9.92 12.83
C VAL A 20 21.87 -9.40 12.30
N ALA A 21 20.87 -9.23 13.17
CA ALA A 21 19.58 -8.68 12.77
C ALA A 21 19.69 -7.24 12.26
N TYR A 22 20.51 -6.39 12.87
CA TYR A 22 20.72 -5.02 12.40
C TYR A 22 21.42 -4.92 11.05
N GLU A 23 22.25 -5.89 10.71
CA GLU A 23 22.93 -5.92 9.42
C GLU A 23 22.05 -6.48 8.31
N LEU A 24 21.11 -7.37 8.63
CA LEU A 24 20.38 -8.16 7.64
C LEU A 24 18.89 -7.83 7.52
N LEU A 25 18.30 -7.17 8.51
CA LEU A 25 16.87 -6.88 8.56
C LEU A 25 16.59 -5.38 8.51
N PRO A 26 15.47 -4.95 7.89
CA PRO A 26 15.07 -3.56 7.86
C PRO A 26 14.43 -3.14 9.18
N LEU A 27 15.19 -3.22 10.28
CA LEU A 27 14.78 -2.80 11.61
C LEU A 27 15.13 -1.33 11.83
N GLY A 28 14.22 -0.57 12.44
CA GLY A 28 14.47 0.81 12.82
C GLY A 28 13.81 1.19 14.14
N PRO A 29 13.83 2.47 14.51
CA PRO A 29 13.61 2.90 15.90
C PRO A 29 12.25 2.58 16.52
N ASN A 30 11.25 2.31 15.70
CA ASN A 30 9.90 1.97 16.14
C ASN A 30 9.67 0.45 16.25
N ASP A 31 10.68 -0.36 15.94
CA ASP A 31 10.59 -1.82 15.97
C ASP A 31 11.07 -2.35 17.33
N CYS A 32 10.25 -3.18 17.98
CA CYS A 32 10.62 -3.86 19.22
C CYS A 32 11.30 -5.21 18.92
N PHE A 33 12.62 -5.22 18.71
CA PHE A 33 13.36 -6.46 18.44
C PHE A 33 14.46 -6.74 19.47
N LEU A 34 14.16 -7.60 20.44
CA LEU A 34 14.99 -7.94 21.62
C LEU A 34 15.25 -6.75 22.57
N GLU A 35 15.64 -5.59 22.03
CA GLU A 35 15.87 -4.31 22.68
C GLU A 35 15.55 -3.15 21.70
N PRO A 36 15.44 -1.89 22.17
CA PRO A 36 15.24 -0.75 21.28
C PRO A 36 16.32 -0.60 20.21
N VAL A 37 15.88 -0.25 19.01
CA VAL A 37 16.75 0.01 17.86
C VAL A 37 17.08 1.49 17.80
N GLU A 38 18.37 1.85 17.77
CA GLU A 38 18.75 3.27 17.72
C GLU A 38 18.78 3.82 16.29
N ARG A 39 19.17 2.99 15.31
CA ARG A 39 19.39 3.41 13.91
C ARG A 39 18.95 2.33 12.95
N ARG A 40 18.43 2.77 11.80
CA ARG A 40 18.01 1.91 10.69
C ARG A 40 19.13 1.85 9.64
N ASN A 41 19.65 0.66 9.38
CA ASN A 41 20.66 0.44 8.35
C ASN A 41 20.04 0.04 7.01
N LEU A 42 18.96 -0.73 7.06
CA LEU A 42 18.25 -1.20 5.88
C LEU A 42 16.80 -0.74 5.87
N HIS A 43 16.30 -0.49 4.67
CA HIS A 43 14.90 -0.25 4.39
C HIS A 43 14.38 -1.29 3.41
N SER A 44 13.20 -1.84 3.69
CA SER A 44 12.30 -2.27 2.62
C SER A 44 11.52 -1.07 2.10
N ILE A 45 10.92 -1.18 0.91
CA ILE A 45 10.04 -0.14 0.36
C ILE A 45 8.93 0.20 1.36
N ASN A 46 8.32 -0.79 2.02
CA ASN A 46 7.28 -0.56 3.03
C ASN A 46 7.77 0.30 4.21
N THR A 47 8.92 -0.05 4.77
CA THR A 47 9.47 0.72 5.91
C THR A 47 9.86 2.14 5.50
N ALA A 48 10.42 2.31 4.30
CA ALA A 48 10.78 3.61 3.76
C ALA A 48 9.55 4.45 3.44
N SER A 49 8.53 3.86 2.82
CA SER A 49 7.26 4.53 2.55
C SER A 49 6.64 5.13 3.81
N ARG A 50 6.64 4.38 4.91
CA ARG A 50 6.15 4.86 6.21
C ARG A 50 7.04 5.96 6.79
N GLU A 51 8.36 5.82 6.69
CA GLU A 51 9.32 6.76 7.28
C GLU A 51 9.35 8.11 6.54
N PHE A 52 9.28 8.09 5.21
CA PHE A 52 9.32 9.30 4.37
C PHE A 52 7.93 9.80 3.94
N GLU A 53 6.86 9.14 4.39
CA GLU A 53 5.47 9.41 4.01
C GLU A 53 5.23 9.40 2.48
N ILE A 54 5.92 8.50 1.76
CA ILE A 54 5.80 8.33 0.31
C ILE A 54 5.04 7.02 0.02
N PRO A 55 3.94 7.04 -0.78
CA PRO A 55 3.22 5.83 -1.17
C PRO A 55 4.14 4.77 -1.79
N PHE A 56 3.87 3.49 -1.51
CA PHE A 56 4.71 2.39 -1.95
C PHE A 56 4.96 2.40 -3.46
N THR A 57 3.91 2.54 -4.27
CA THR A 57 4.08 2.47 -5.74
C THR A 57 4.86 3.65 -6.30
N VAL A 58 4.77 4.82 -5.65
CA VAL A 58 5.54 6.01 -6.04
C VAL A 58 7.01 5.80 -5.70
N LEU A 59 7.33 5.36 -4.48
CA LEU A 59 8.70 5.08 -4.08
C LEU A 59 9.31 3.96 -4.93
N TRP A 60 8.55 2.89 -5.19
CA TRP A 60 8.97 1.81 -6.07
C TRP A 60 9.29 2.33 -7.48
N SER A 61 8.42 3.14 -8.07
CA SER A 61 8.67 3.73 -9.41
C SER A 61 9.96 4.55 -9.42
N ALA A 62 10.20 5.37 -8.39
CA ALA A 62 11.42 6.15 -8.26
C ALA A 62 12.68 5.26 -8.14
N LEU A 63 12.58 4.14 -7.41
CA LEU A 63 13.68 3.17 -7.29
C LEU A 63 13.95 2.44 -8.61
N GLU A 64 12.92 2.15 -9.42
CA GLU A 64 13.10 1.62 -10.78
C GLU A 64 13.78 2.62 -11.71
N GLU A 65 13.39 3.90 -11.65
CA GLU A 65 13.99 4.98 -12.45
C GLU A 65 15.47 5.20 -12.11
N ASN A 66 15.83 5.03 -10.84
CA ASN A 66 17.23 5.09 -10.37
C ASN A 66 18.00 3.77 -10.60
N GLY A 67 17.39 2.76 -11.24
CA GLY A 67 18.03 1.48 -11.55
C GLY A 67 18.30 0.60 -10.34
N MET A 68 17.73 0.91 -9.17
CA MET A 68 17.88 0.12 -7.95
C MET A 68 17.00 -1.13 -7.95
N ILE A 69 15.90 -1.10 -8.71
CA ILE A 69 14.99 -2.23 -8.91
C ILE A 69 14.86 -2.49 -10.42
N PRO A 70 14.94 -3.75 -10.88
CA PRO A 70 14.66 -4.10 -12.27
C PRO A 70 13.21 -3.75 -12.65
N LYS A 71 13.02 -3.16 -13.83
CA LYS A 71 11.68 -2.86 -14.34
C LYS A 71 10.85 -4.12 -14.52
N GLY A 72 9.55 -4.03 -14.20
CA GLY A 72 8.60 -5.12 -14.41
C GLY A 72 8.72 -6.25 -13.38
N LEU A 73 9.42 -5.99 -12.27
CA LEU A 73 9.48 -6.93 -11.16
C LEU A 73 8.07 -7.11 -10.56
N HIS A 74 7.74 -8.33 -10.11
CA HIS A 74 6.48 -8.53 -9.41
C HIS A 74 6.49 -7.80 -8.06
N ARG A 75 5.37 -7.15 -7.72
CA ARG A 75 5.20 -6.35 -6.49
C ARG A 75 5.63 -7.09 -5.23
N SER A 76 5.22 -8.35 -5.06
CA SER A 76 5.56 -9.14 -3.86
C SER A 76 7.07 -9.40 -3.73
N THR A 77 7.79 -9.45 -4.85
CA THR A 77 9.24 -9.57 -4.87
C THR A 77 9.87 -8.24 -4.49
N ALA A 78 9.42 -7.13 -5.11
CA ALA A 78 9.90 -5.78 -4.80
C ALA A 78 9.69 -5.42 -3.31
N ALA A 79 8.54 -5.78 -2.74
CA ALA A 79 8.22 -5.52 -1.33
C ALA A 79 9.16 -6.25 -0.33
N ARG A 80 9.82 -7.33 -0.77
CA ARG A 80 10.77 -8.11 0.04
C ARG A 80 12.23 -7.68 -0.12
N MET A 81 12.52 -6.82 -1.09
CA MET A 81 13.87 -6.29 -1.29
C MET A 81 14.21 -5.33 -0.16
N THR A 82 15.49 -5.32 0.22
CA THR A 82 16.06 -4.39 1.18
C THR A 82 17.15 -3.55 0.51
N PHE A 83 17.30 -2.33 0.99
CA PHE A 83 18.24 -1.35 0.46
C PHE A 83 18.91 -0.64 1.61
N GLU A 84 20.15 -0.19 1.38
CA GLU A 84 20.85 0.69 2.30
C GLU A 84 20.01 1.93 2.60
N ALA A 85 19.86 2.25 3.88
CA ALA A 85 18.97 3.31 4.33
C ALA A 85 19.35 4.66 3.74
N LYS A 86 20.65 4.93 3.60
CA LYS A 86 21.16 6.14 2.97
C LYS A 86 20.72 6.25 1.51
N SER A 87 20.88 5.18 0.73
CA SER A 87 20.53 5.18 -0.69
C SER A 87 19.04 5.44 -0.91
N ILE A 88 18.17 4.86 -0.07
CA ILE A 88 16.73 5.14 -0.11
C ILE A 88 16.43 6.58 0.30
N ALA A 89 17.08 7.10 1.34
CA ALA A 89 16.87 8.46 1.80
C ALA A 89 17.24 9.49 0.72
N ASP A 90 18.31 9.24 -0.03
CA ASP A 90 18.73 10.08 -1.16
C ASP A 90 17.64 10.10 -2.26
N VAL A 91 17.09 8.93 -2.63
CA VAL A 91 15.99 8.83 -3.61
C VAL A 91 14.72 9.50 -3.11
N ALA A 92 14.34 9.27 -1.85
CA ALA A 92 13.16 9.88 -1.24
C ALA A 92 13.27 11.42 -1.20
N SER A 93 14.44 11.94 -0.84
CA SER A 93 14.70 13.38 -0.80
C SER A 93 14.58 14.00 -2.19
N ALA A 94 15.21 13.38 -3.20
CA ALA A 94 15.12 13.84 -4.59
C ALA A 94 13.66 13.85 -5.09
N LEU A 95 12.89 12.80 -4.76
CA LEU A 95 11.47 12.73 -5.12
C LEU A 95 10.67 13.89 -4.50
N LEU A 96 10.86 14.16 -3.20
CA LEU A 96 10.18 15.25 -2.51
C LEU A 96 10.56 16.62 -3.10
N GLU A 97 11.84 16.82 -3.43
CA GLU A 97 12.35 18.05 -4.05
C GLU A 97 11.84 18.26 -5.48
N SER A 98 11.62 17.18 -6.24
CA SER A 98 11.09 17.22 -7.60
C SER A 98 9.60 17.62 -7.73
N GLY A 99 8.95 18.00 -6.62
CA GLY A 99 7.57 18.47 -6.61
C GLY A 99 6.52 17.40 -6.25
N PHE A 100 6.95 16.20 -5.84
CA PHE A 100 6.03 15.23 -5.26
C PHE A 100 5.48 15.68 -3.89
N ALA A 101 6.24 16.51 -3.19
CA ALA A 101 5.84 17.07 -1.91
C ALA A 101 4.49 17.81 -2.00
N ASN A 102 3.59 17.56 -1.05
CA ASN A 102 2.22 18.08 -0.97
C ASN A 102 1.29 17.63 -2.11
N SER A 103 1.67 16.64 -2.91
CA SER A 103 0.77 16.00 -3.87
C SER A 103 -0.42 15.35 -3.15
N ASP A 104 -1.53 15.16 -3.86
CA ASP A 104 -2.72 14.49 -3.31
C ASP A 104 -2.43 13.04 -2.90
N ALA A 105 -1.49 12.38 -3.59
CA ALA A 105 -1.03 11.05 -3.23
C ALA A 105 -0.31 11.03 -1.88
N GLN A 106 0.62 11.97 -1.67
CA GLN A 106 1.33 12.10 -0.40
C GLN A 106 0.37 12.46 0.74
N LYS A 107 -0.50 13.47 0.54
CA LYS A 107 -1.48 13.90 1.55
C LYS A 107 -2.40 12.75 1.96
N ARG A 108 -2.89 11.98 0.99
CA ARG A 108 -3.74 10.82 1.25
C ARG A 108 -2.99 9.76 2.07
N PHE A 109 -1.76 9.43 1.67
CA PHE A 109 -0.94 8.45 2.38
C PHE A 109 -0.61 8.89 3.81
N ALA A 110 -0.16 10.13 3.99
CA ALA A 110 0.13 10.71 5.30
C ALA A 110 -1.11 10.74 6.20
N LEU A 111 -2.29 11.06 5.66
CA LEU A 111 -3.55 11.02 6.39
C LEU A 111 -3.89 9.60 6.87
N SER A 112 -3.78 8.60 5.99
CA SER A 112 -3.99 7.19 6.35
C SER A 112 -3.03 6.76 7.47
N ALA A 113 -1.74 7.04 7.33
CA ALA A 113 -0.73 6.72 8.34
C ALA A 113 -0.98 7.45 9.68
N ARG A 114 -1.45 8.69 9.66
CA ARG A 114 -1.84 9.43 10.88
C ARG A 114 -3.04 8.79 11.55
N LEU A 115 -4.11 8.51 10.79
CA LEU A 115 -5.31 7.86 11.31
C LEU A 115 -4.99 6.51 11.95
N ALA A 116 -4.11 5.72 11.33
CA ALA A 116 -3.65 4.45 11.88
C ALA A 116 -2.98 4.60 13.25
N ARG A 117 -2.12 5.63 13.41
CA ARG A 117 -1.43 5.92 14.69
C ARG A 117 -2.36 6.42 15.78
N GLU A 118 -3.43 7.11 15.42
CA GLU A 118 -4.40 7.68 16.36
C GLU A 118 -5.41 6.64 16.88
N VAL A 119 -5.42 5.41 16.34
CA VAL A 119 -6.32 4.37 16.82
C VAL A 119 -5.90 3.91 18.21
N ASP A 120 -6.81 4.12 19.17
CA ASP A 120 -6.70 3.55 20.50
C ASP A 120 -6.96 2.03 20.43
N THR A 121 -5.88 1.26 20.41
CA THR A 121 -5.94 -0.21 20.37
C THR A 121 -6.52 -0.81 21.65
N ALA A 122 -6.57 -0.07 22.77
CA ALA A 122 -7.22 -0.51 24.01
C ALA A 122 -8.75 -0.46 23.91
N ASN A 123 -9.29 0.47 23.12
CA ASN A 123 -10.72 0.64 22.85
C ASN A 123 -11.09 0.25 21.41
N PHE A 124 -10.37 -0.73 20.84
CA PHE A 124 -10.57 -1.18 19.47
C PHE A 124 -12.03 -1.63 19.20
N VAL A 125 -12.66 -1.07 18.18
CA VAL A 125 -14.05 -1.39 17.77
C VAL A 125 -14.05 -2.29 16.54
N PRO A 126 -14.27 -3.61 16.64
CA PRO A 126 -14.11 -4.53 15.50
C PRO A 126 -15.08 -4.27 14.34
N ALA A 127 -16.24 -3.66 14.57
CA ALA A 127 -17.25 -3.44 13.53
C ALA A 127 -16.83 -2.40 12.47
N GLU A 128 -15.93 -1.48 12.83
CA GLU A 128 -15.42 -0.44 11.93
C GLU A 128 -14.14 -0.86 11.18
N TRP A 129 -13.60 -2.04 11.54
CA TRP A 129 -12.29 -2.52 11.14
C TRP A 129 -12.38 -3.95 10.62
N LEU A 130 -12.32 -4.11 9.31
CA LEU A 130 -12.48 -5.40 8.62
C LEU A 130 -11.16 -6.17 8.61
N SER A 131 -11.22 -7.50 8.62
CA SER A 131 -10.04 -8.31 8.23
C SER A 131 -9.70 -8.09 6.74
N MET A 132 -8.48 -8.44 6.35
CA MET A 132 -8.04 -8.39 4.93
C MET A 132 -9.02 -9.13 4.00
N SER A 133 -9.43 -10.33 4.38
CA SER A 133 -10.40 -11.13 3.62
C SER A 133 -11.77 -10.44 3.52
N GLN A 134 -12.28 -9.88 4.63
CA GLN A 134 -13.55 -9.15 4.64
C GLN A 134 -13.50 -7.88 3.77
N ALA A 135 -12.40 -7.13 3.83
CA ALA A 135 -12.16 -5.96 2.99
C ALA A 135 -12.10 -6.33 1.51
N THR A 136 -11.38 -7.40 1.17
CA THR A 136 -11.26 -7.91 -0.21
C THR A 136 -12.63 -8.32 -0.78
N MET A 137 -13.46 -9.00 0.02
CA MET A 137 -14.83 -9.33 -0.37
C MET A 137 -15.70 -8.09 -0.62
N LYS A 138 -15.49 -6.98 0.09
CA LYS A 138 -16.23 -5.72 -0.14
C LYS A 138 -15.92 -5.08 -1.49
N PHE A 139 -14.74 -5.34 -2.04
CA PHE A 139 -14.40 -4.97 -3.42
C PHE A 139 -14.96 -5.94 -4.47
N SER A 140 -15.75 -6.94 -4.06
CA SER A 140 -16.30 -7.99 -4.94
C SER A 140 -15.20 -8.76 -5.70
N THR A 141 -14.04 -8.94 -5.07
CA THR A 141 -12.92 -9.71 -5.60
C THR A 141 -12.42 -10.71 -4.55
N LEU A 142 -11.56 -11.63 -4.97
CA LEU A 142 -10.81 -12.55 -4.10
C LEU A 142 -9.31 -12.20 -4.08
N ASN A 143 -8.90 -11.14 -4.76
CA ASN A 143 -7.50 -10.76 -4.87
C ASN A 143 -7.08 -9.90 -3.66
N GLU A 144 -6.54 -10.53 -2.61
CA GLU A 144 -6.02 -9.80 -1.44
C GLU A 144 -4.84 -8.88 -1.79
N SER A 145 -4.10 -9.18 -2.88
CA SER A 145 -3.00 -8.32 -3.33
C SER A 145 -3.48 -6.94 -3.77
N LEU A 146 -4.72 -6.83 -4.27
CA LEU A 146 -5.34 -5.55 -4.59
C LEU A 146 -5.54 -4.73 -3.32
N THR A 147 -6.15 -5.33 -2.30
CA THR A 147 -6.43 -4.66 -1.02
C THR A 147 -5.14 -4.18 -0.36
N ALA A 148 -4.11 -5.03 -0.33
CA ALA A 148 -2.78 -4.66 0.17
C ALA A 148 -2.17 -3.51 -0.65
N ALA A 149 -2.27 -3.54 -1.97
CA ALA A 149 -1.75 -2.46 -2.82
C ALA A 149 -2.46 -1.12 -2.58
N LEU A 150 -3.78 -1.15 -2.38
CA LEU A 150 -4.55 0.05 -2.04
C LEU A 150 -4.18 0.61 -0.65
N ALA A 151 -3.92 -0.25 0.34
CA ALA A 151 -3.42 0.17 1.64
C ALA A 151 -2.03 0.81 1.55
N ASP A 152 -1.11 0.17 0.83
CA ASP A 152 0.27 0.64 0.65
C ASP A 152 0.37 1.96 -0.17
N ASP A 153 -0.68 2.30 -0.92
CA ASP A 153 -0.83 3.60 -1.61
C ASP A 153 -1.71 4.61 -0.85
N GLY A 154 -2.11 4.27 0.38
CA GLY A 154 -2.83 5.15 1.30
C GLY A 154 -4.31 5.32 0.98
N HIS A 155 -4.85 4.55 0.02
CA HIS A 155 -6.29 4.54 -0.24
C HIS A 155 -7.09 3.90 0.88
N LEU A 156 -6.45 3.04 1.68
CA LEU A 156 -7.04 2.36 2.82
C LEU A 156 -6.16 2.59 4.06
N THR A 157 -6.79 2.78 5.21
CA THR A 157 -6.12 2.83 6.51
C THR A 157 -5.99 1.42 7.06
N GLU A 158 -4.75 1.03 7.37
CA GLU A 158 -4.39 -0.25 7.96
C GLU A 158 -3.88 -0.07 9.39
N ILE A 159 -4.31 -0.96 10.30
CA ILE A 159 -3.74 -1.07 11.65
C ILE A 159 -3.42 -2.51 12.00
N GLU A 160 -2.50 -2.68 12.95
CA GLU A 160 -2.34 -3.93 13.68
C GLU A 160 -3.21 -3.91 14.94
N ALA A 161 -4.30 -4.66 14.92
CA ALA A 161 -5.21 -4.84 16.04
C ALA A 161 -4.79 -6.03 16.92
N PRO A 162 -5.06 -5.99 18.25
CA PRO A 162 -4.68 -7.03 19.21
C PRO A 162 -5.61 -8.26 19.12
N THR A 163 -5.74 -8.86 17.94
CA THR A 163 -6.57 -10.05 17.70
C THR A 163 -5.71 -11.24 17.29
N GLN A 164 -6.03 -12.45 17.78
CA GLN A 164 -5.17 -13.64 17.59
C GLN A 164 -5.07 -14.14 16.14
N ALA A 165 -6.14 -14.03 15.34
CA ALA A 165 -6.23 -14.72 14.04
C ALA A 165 -5.80 -13.88 12.84
N SER A 166 -5.90 -12.55 12.92
CA SER A 166 -5.58 -11.64 11.83
C SER A 166 -5.32 -10.25 12.41
N PRO A 167 -4.05 -9.93 12.71
CA PRO A 167 -3.72 -8.66 13.35
C PRO A 167 -4.01 -7.50 12.41
N ILE A 168 -3.82 -7.66 11.10
CA ILE A 168 -4.06 -6.60 10.12
C ILE A 168 -5.55 -6.33 9.96
N ARG A 169 -5.94 -5.06 10.13
CA ARG A 169 -7.31 -4.58 9.94
C ARG A 169 -7.36 -3.37 9.05
N ILE A 170 -8.39 -3.34 8.21
CA ILE A 170 -8.66 -2.26 7.26
C ILE A 170 -9.89 -1.48 7.68
N ARG A 171 -9.80 -0.16 7.68
CA ARG A 171 -10.92 0.71 8.03
C ARG A 171 -12.05 0.59 7.01
N LYS A 172 -13.25 0.26 7.49
CA LYS A 172 -14.45 0.07 6.66
C LYS A 172 -14.85 1.34 5.90
N ALA A 173 -14.76 2.51 6.54
CA ALA A 173 -15.13 3.79 5.95
C ALA A 173 -14.32 4.11 4.68
N ASP A 174 -13.04 3.75 4.65
CA ASP A 174 -12.16 4.03 3.51
C ASP A 174 -12.54 3.16 2.30
N ILE A 175 -12.95 1.91 2.54
CA ILE A 175 -13.48 1.02 1.49
C ILE A 175 -14.76 1.61 0.91
N GLU A 176 -15.67 2.08 1.75
CA GLU A 176 -16.93 2.70 1.31
C GLU A 176 -16.67 3.99 0.53
N GLU A 177 -15.73 4.82 0.97
CA GLU A 177 -15.29 6.00 0.22
C GLU A 177 -14.66 5.63 -1.13
N PHE A 178 -13.78 4.63 -1.15
CA PHE A 178 -13.14 4.16 -2.36
C PHE A 178 -14.17 3.66 -3.38
N CYS A 179 -15.09 2.79 -2.97
CA CYS A 179 -16.15 2.26 -3.82
C CYS A 179 -17.15 3.32 -4.31
N ARG A 180 -17.26 4.48 -3.62
CA ARG A 180 -18.05 5.62 -4.12
C ARG A 180 -17.31 6.41 -5.20
N LYS A 181 -15.99 6.45 -5.15
CA LYS A 181 -15.15 7.24 -6.08
C LYS A 181 -14.75 6.44 -7.31
N TYR A 182 -14.64 5.12 -7.19
CA TYR A 182 -13.99 4.26 -8.17
C TYR A 182 -14.78 2.99 -8.48
N VAL A 183 -14.54 2.45 -9.68
CA VAL A 183 -15.04 1.17 -10.14
C VAL A 183 -13.88 0.32 -10.67
N LEU A 184 -13.87 -0.96 -10.31
CA LEU A 184 -12.86 -1.91 -10.78
C LEU A 184 -13.10 -2.28 -12.25
N GLU A 185 -12.01 -2.54 -12.97
CA GLU A 185 -12.01 -2.92 -14.38
C GLU A 185 -12.99 -4.05 -14.73
N PRO A 186 -13.00 -5.22 -14.06
CA PRO A 186 -13.90 -6.31 -14.45
C PRO A 186 -15.38 -5.89 -14.40
N SER A 187 -15.75 -5.11 -13.38
CA SER A 187 -17.11 -4.58 -13.23
C SER A 187 -17.43 -3.55 -14.30
N PHE A 188 -16.48 -2.65 -14.59
CA PHE A 188 -16.67 -1.59 -15.58
C PHE A 188 -16.72 -2.14 -17.00
N HIS A 189 -15.79 -3.02 -17.37
CA HIS A 189 -15.77 -3.68 -18.69
C HIS A 189 -17.01 -4.53 -18.93
N LYS A 190 -17.47 -5.28 -17.91
CA LYS A 190 -18.74 -6.02 -17.99
C LYS A 190 -19.93 -5.09 -18.25
N TRP A 191 -19.93 -3.90 -17.64
CA TRP A 191 -20.95 -2.90 -17.94
C TRP A 191 -20.81 -2.36 -19.37
N VAL A 192 -19.61 -2.00 -19.83
CA VAL A 192 -19.36 -1.49 -21.19
C VAL A 192 -19.82 -2.50 -22.24
N PHE A 193 -19.39 -3.75 -22.11
CA PHE A 193 -19.72 -4.82 -23.04
C PHE A 193 -21.23 -5.01 -23.16
N ARG A 194 -21.95 -5.06 -22.03
CA ARG A 194 -23.42 -5.19 -22.00
C ARG A 194 -24.17 -4.03 -22.65
N ASN A 195 -23.59 -2.82 -22.67
CA ASN A 195 -24.28 -1.61 -23.09
C ASN A 195 -23.87 -1.10 -24.47
N THR A 196 -22.77 -1.60 -25.03
CA THR A 196 -22.22 -1.10 -26.31
C THR A 196 -21.94 -2.21 -27.33
N SER A 197 -21.90 -3.49 -26.91
CA SER A 197 -21.49 -4.62 -27.74
C SER A 197 -20.09 -4.47 -28.38
N LEU A 198 -19.24 -3.60 -27.83
CA LEU A 198 -17.89 -3.33 -28.30
C LEU A 198 -16.84 -3.91 -27.33
N GLU A 199 -15.66 -4.19 -27.87
CA GLU A 199 -14.46 -4.49 -27.09
C GLU A 199 -14.14 -3.34 -26.13
N PRO A 200 -14.15 -3.56 -24.79
CA PRO A 200 -14.09 -2.49 -23.81
C PRO A 200 -12.86 -1.59 -23.96
N ASN A 201 -11.67 -2.17 -24.12
CA ASN A 201 -10.42 -1.43 -24.15
C ASN A 201 -10.31 -0.50 -25.36
N GLY A 202 -10.68 -0.98 -26.55
CA GLY A 202 -10.67 -0.17 -27.76
C GLY A 202 -11.68 0.97 -27.68
N TRP A 203 -12.88 0.69 -27.17
CA TRP A 203 -13.93 1.70 -27.04
C TRP A 203 -13.60 2.78 -26.00
N LEU A 204 -13.20 2.38 -24.78
CA LEU A 204 -12.83 3.32 -23.72
C LEU A 204 -11.71 4.27 -24.16
N SER A 205 -10.69 3.73 -24.83
CA SER A 205 -9.61 4.53 -25.41
C SER A 205 -10.12 5.53 -26.45
N SER A 206 -11.04 5.11 -27.32
CA SER A 206 -11.61 5.97 -28.38
C SER A 206 -12.43 7.16 -27.84
N VAL A 207 -12.95 7.07 -26.61
CA VAL A 207 -13.68 8.16 -25.93
C VAL A 207 -12.82 8.88 -24.90
N GLY A 208 -11.51 8.62 -24.89
CA GLY A 208 -10.55 9.24 -23.96
C GLY A 208 -10.86 8.93 -22.50
N ILE A 209 -11.26 7.69 -22.19
CA ILE A 209 -11.38 7.18 -20.84
C ILE A 209 -10.16 6.33 -20.55
N THR A 210 -9.41 6.70 -19.51
CA THR A 210 -8.24 5.96 -19.02
C THR A 210 -8.45 5.55 -17.56
N PRO A 211 -7.72 4.53 -17.07
CA PRO A 211 -7.71 4.20 -15.65
C PRO A 211 -7.25 5.39 -14.80
N ALA A 212 -7.92 5.62 -13.67
CA ALA A 212 -7.47 6.56 -12.64
C ALA A 212 -6.34 5.97 -11.80
N ILE A 213 -6.39 4.65 -11.56
CA ILE A 213 -5.28 3.88 -10.97
C ILE A 213 -4.97 2.73 -11.95
N PRO A 214 -3.75 2.69 -12.52
CA PRO A 214 -3.40 1.71 -13.53
C PRO A 214 -3.04 0.35 -12.92
N GLU A 215 -3.25 -0.71 -13.72
CA GLU A 215 -3.00 -2.11 -13.33
C GLU A 215 -1.59 -2.35 -12.79
N HIS A 216 -0.56 -1.77 -13.40
CA HIS A 216 0.82 -1.98 -12.93
C HIS A 216 1.06 -1.50 -11.49
N ARG A 217 0.20 -0.63 -10.93
CA ARG A 217 0.30 -0.17 -9.53
C ARG A 217 -0.39 -1.09 -8.55
N VAL A 218 -1.61 -1.53 -8.87
CA VAL A 218 -2.52 -2.20 -7.92
C VAL A 218 -3.01 -3.58 -8.38
N GLY A 219 -2.50 -4.08 -9.52
CA GLY A 219 -2.81 -5.39 -10.09
C GLY A 219 -4.12 -5.45 -10.89
N THR A 220 -4.84 -4.34 -11.06
CA THR A 220 -6.00 -4.21 -11.95
C THR A 220 -6.24 -2.75 -12.30
N ASN A 221 -6.83 -2.45 -13.46
CA ASN A 221 -7.21 -1.07 -13.75
C ASN A 221 -8.40 -0.65 -12.88
N ILE A 222 -8.36 0.59 -12.40
CA ILE A 222 -9.42 1.18 -11.60
C ILE A 222 -9.82 2.50 -12.26
N TYR A 223 -11.11 2.65 -12.53
CA TYR A 223 -11.67 3.80 -13.22
C TYR A 223 -12.43 4.67 -12.21
N SER A 224 -12.46 5.98 -12.46
CA SER A 224 -13.30 6.89 -11.66
C SER A 224 -14.78 6.64 -11.97
N MET A 225 -15.66 6.98 -11.03
CA MET A 225 -17.10 7.01 -11.31
C MET A 225 -17.45 8.06 -12.39
N ASP A 226 -16.66 9.12 -12.54
CA ASP A 226 -16.81 10.09 -13.64
C ASP A 226 -16.57 9.45 -15.01
N SER A 227 -15.65 8.49 -15.10
CA SER A 227 -15.44 7.69 -16.31
C SER A 227 -16.72 6.94 -16.70
N TYR A 228 -17.50 6.47 -15.73
CA TYR A 228 -18.79 5.81 -15.97
C TYR A 228 -19.84 6.79 -16.53
N THR A 229 -19.90 8.00 -15.97
CA THR A 229 -20.76 9.08 -16.47
C THR A 229 -20.39 9.46 -17.90
N LYS A 230 -19.09 9.66 -18.16
CA LYS A 230 -18.56 9.98 -19.49
C LYS A 230 -18.89 8.88 -20.51
N ALA A 231 -18.72 7.62 -20.13
CA ALA A 231 -19.07 6.46 -20.95
C ALA A 231 -20.57 6.42 -21.26
N SER A 232 -21.42 6.71 -20.26
CA SER A 232 -22.88 6.72 -20.42
C SER A 232 -23.33 7.80 -21.41
N VAL A 233 -22.74 9.00 -21.35
CA VAL A 233 -23.03 10.10 -22.28
C VAL A 233 -22.56 9.76 -23.69
N ALA A 234 -21.35 9.21 -23.85
CA ALA A 234 -20.81 8.83 -25.16
C ALA A 234 -21.67 7.75 -25.86
N ARG A 235 -22.31 6.86 -25.09
CA ARG A 235 -23.29 5.90 -25.60
C ARG A 235 -24.55 6.60 -26.11
N SER A 236 -25.13 7.51 -25.32
CA SER A 236 -26.35 8.23 -25.69
C SER A 236 -26.18 9.09 -26.94
N ALA A 237 -24.98 9.61 -27.21
CA ALA A 237 -24.68 10.36 -28.43
C ALA A 237 -24.58 9.49 -29.70
N ARG A 238 -24.58 8.16 -29.57
CA ARG A 238 -24.51 7.20 -30.68
C ARG A 238 -25.84 6.51 -30.99
N SER A 239 -26.84 6.64 -30.12
CA SER A 239 -28.20 6.10 -30.31
C SER A 239 -29.07 7.13 -31.02
#